data_AF-A0A402CEI6-F1
#
_entry.id   AF-A0A402CEI6-F1
#
_cell.length_a   1.000
_cell.length_b   1.000
_cell.length_c   1.000
_cell.angle_alpha   90.00
_cell.angle_beta   90.00
_cell.angle_gamma   90.00
#
_symmetry.space_group_name_H-M   'P 1'
#
loop_
_entity.id
_entity.type
_entity.pdbx_description
1 polymer ?
#
loop_
_entity_poly.entity_id
_entity_poly.type
_entity_poly.pdbx_seq_one_letter_code
_entity_poly.pdbx_strand_id
1 'polypeptide(L)'
;MVEPPSDPERVNFAVVGSQEYDNPKYPWFSRAKAAAMAQAVVSALPESVDLVFASPRESLEFEPIADYDASAFPREGDADLFSGSTAARGSLIRDGHVGTLTVDVRAWDRPVPPCVAGALDRRDTLPDGTVLDSLDSWFEINGVRTLERTVVACLPDGTRVVATSGDADNTDPRVGTKPSGHIPLTLDELTAIATIMPLRATAQVVPAVPLMPSCGADTDGNGPELTRETVDRLDRAPEARWAGMPSNSDLTLDRPIGSLRLTDFGKDNVCEVVTVESPAGAGRLDIAVVSGRSASSPQDEYLNEIDPDRAITRLPDGSTVTLRGLPIQRRQRLLLHHPSHHPTDHHQHHPHRGFHRAGDVGADRIPGHRARTRLGLNADEDHPSHAVEDAFFRDSGVLC
;
A
#
# COMPACT_ATOMS: atom_id res chain seq x y z
N MET A 1 12.81 20.43 -30.40
CA MET A 1 14.29 20.47 -30.25
C MET A 1 14.63 19.46 -29.19
N VAL A 2 15.49 18.50 -29.53
CA VAL A 2 15.94 17.44 -28.61
C VAL A 2 17.20 17.93 -27.88
N GLU A 3 17.22 17.79 -26.56
CA GLU A 3 18.41 18.00 -25.74
C GLU A 3 19.18 16.68 -25.57
N PRO A 4 20.53 16.69 -25.58
CA PRO A 4 21.33 15.49 -25.32
C PRO A 4 21.18 15.07 -23.85
N PRO A 5 21.36 13.77 -23.54
CA PRO A 5 21.35 13.32 -22.16
C PRO A 5 22.59 13.84 -21.42
N SER A 6 22.43 14.17 -20.14
CA SER A 6 23.55 14.41 -19.22
C SER A 6 24.10 13.08 -18.69
N ASP A 7 25.33 13.10 -18.16
CA ASP A 7 25.84 11.97 -17.40
C ASP A 7 24.92 11.67 -16.19
N PRO A 8 24.59 10.39 -15.90
CA PRO A 8 23.64 10.05 -14.84
C PRO A 8 24.28 10.18 -13.46
N GLU A 9 23.78 11.12 -12.65
CA GLU A 9 24.11 11.24 -11.23
C GLU A 9 23.04 10.54 -10.37
N ARG A 10 23.45 9.60 -9.51
CA ARG A 10 22.55 8.89 -8.58
C ARG A 10 22.71 9.40 -7.16
N VAL A 11 21.66 10.02 -6.62
CA VAL A 11 21.54 10.38 -5.20
C VAL A 11 20.52 9.45 -4.54
N ASN A 12 20.93 8.77 -3.46
CA ASN A 12 20.03 7.98 -2.62
C ASN A 12 19.89 8.68 -1.27
N PHE A 13 18.66 8.86 -0.80
CA PHE A 13 18.36 9.38 0.53
C PHE A 13 17.05 8.76 1.03
N ALA A 14 16.83 8.80 2.34
CA ALA A 14 15.57 8.45 2.97
C ALA A 14 15.14 9.61 3.87
N VAL A 15 13.95 10.17 3.62
CA VAL A 15 13.31 11.17 4.48
C VAL A 15 11.98 10.61 4.94
N VAL A 16 11.66 10.79 6.22
CA VAL A 16 10.33 10.48 6.77
C VAL A 16 9.55 11.78 6.86
N GLY A 17 8.46 11.88 6.10
CA GLY A 17 7.54 13.02 6.12
C GLY A 17 6.24 12.67 6.82
N SER A 18 5.40 13.67 7.11
CA SER A 18 4.01 13.40 7.48
C SER A 18 3.20 13.01 6.24
N GLN A 19 2.24 12.11 6.42
CA GLN A 19 1.33 11.63 5.37
C GLN A 19 -0.10 11.77 5.88
N GLU A 20 -0.71 12.91 5.59
CA GLU A 20 -2.08 13.23 6.03
C GLU A 20 -2.92 13.70 4.84
N TYR A 21 -4.12 13.14 4.70
CA TYR A 21 -5.12 13.70 3.80
C TYR A 21 -5.55 15.08 4.32
N ASP A 22 -6.07 15.90 3.42
CA ASP A 22 -6.65 17.21 3.76
C ASP A 22 -5.61 18.20 4.35
N ASN A 23 -4.31 17.97 4.08
CA ASN A 23 -3.20 18.86 4.46
C ASN A 23 -3.36 20.25 3.81
N PRO A 24 -3.45 21.35 4.58
CA PRO A 24 -3.66 22.69 4.04
C PRO A 24 -2.52 23.22 3.16
N LYS A 25 -1.33 22.60 3.17
CA LYS A 25 -0.24 22.89 2.21
C LYS A 25 -0.58 22.45 0.78
N TYR A 26 -1.47 21.46 0.63
CA TYR A 26 -1.86 20.87 -0.66
C TYR A 26 -3.38 20.90 -0.87
N PRO A 27 -4.00 22.11 -0.93
CA PRO A 27 -5.46 22.28 -0.88
C PRO A 27 -6.23 21.72 -2.08
N TRP A 28 -5.52 21.29 -3.14
CA TRP A 28 -6.09 20.63 -4.31
C TRP A 28 -6.43 19.15 -4.05
N PHE A 29 -5.88 18.56 -2.99
CA PHE A 29 -6.04 17.16 -2.63
C PHE A 29 -6.71 16.98 -1.26
N SER A 30 -7.54 15.96 -1.16
CA SER A 30 -8.35 15.64 0.02
C SER A 30 -8.67 14.15 0.04
N ARG A 31 -9.11 13.58 1.17
CA ARG A 31 -9.56 12.17 1.22
C ARG A 31 -10.68 11.90 0.22
N ALA A 32 -11.59 12.87 0.04
CA ALA A 32 -12.69 12.75 -0.91
C ALA A 32 -12.21 12.83 -2.38
N LYS A 33 -11.21 13.68 -2.67
CA LYS A 33 -10.54 13.73 -3.97
C LYS A 33 -9.83 12.41 -4.28
N ALA A 34 -9.12 11.84 -3.32
CA ALA A 34 -8.45 10.54 -3.44
C ALA A 34 -9.42 9.40 -3.80
N ALA A 35 -10.57 9.34 -3.12
CA ALA A 35 -11.65 8.39 -3.43
C ALA A 35 -12.17 8.54 -4.88
N ALA A 36 -12.45 9.79 -5.29
CA ALA A 36 -12.94 10.09 -6.64
C ALA A 36 -11.90 9.75 -7.73
N MET A 37 -10.61 9.98 -7.45
CA MET A 37 -9.51 9.63 -8.35
C MET A 37 -9.34 8.11 -8.47
N ALA A 38 -9.34 7.38 -7.35
CA ALA A 38 -9.22 5.92 -7.35
C ALA A 38 -10.38 5.27 -8.14
N GLN A 39 -11.63 5.66 -7.85
CA GLN A 39 -12.81 5.16 -8.57
C GLN A 39 -12.74 5.50 -10.07
N ALA A 40 -12.23 6.68 -10.44
CA ALA A 40 -12.09 7.08 -11.85
C ALA A 40 -11.00 6.29 -12.60
N VAL A 41 -9.85 6.00 -11.97
CA VAL A 41 -8.80 5.17 -12.59
C VAL A 41 -9.29 3.74 -12.79
N VAL A 42 -9.92 3.15 -11.77
CA VAL A 42 -10.52 1.80 -11.89
C VAL A 42 -11.59 1.76 -12.98
N SER A 43 -12.43 2.81 -13.08
CA SER A 43 -13.46 2.92 -14.15
C SER A 43 -12.90 3.22 -15.54
N ALA A 44 -11.60 3.57 -15.65
CA ALA A 44 -10.90 3.83 -16.90
C ALA A 44 -10.03 2.64 -17.35
N LEU A 45 -9.96 1.56 -16.56
CA LEU A 45 -9.31 0.32 -17.00
C LEU A 45 -10.08 -0.29 -18.19
N PRO A 46 -9.39 -0.83 -19.20
CA PRO A 46 -10.02 -1.56 -20.30
C PRO A 46 -10.80 -2.79 -19.81
N GLU A 47 -11.90 -3.16 -20.48
CA GLU A 47 -12.70 -4.36 -20.14
C GLU A 47 -11.91 -5.69 -20.16
N SER A 48 -10.72 -5.72 -20.77
CA SER A 48 -9.80 -6.86 -20.81
C SER A 48 -8.70 -6.82 -19.74
N VAL A 49 -8.83 -5.95 -18.74
CA VAL A 49 -7.87 -5.74 -17.65
C VAL A 49 -8.60 -5.76 -16.31
N ASP A 50 -8.36 -6.80 -15.51
CA ASP A 50 -8.88 -6.87 -14.16
C ASP A 50 -7.88 -6.29 -13.14
N LEU A 51 -8.39 -5.59 -12.13
CA LEU A 51 -7.61 -5.26 -10.93
C LEU A 51 -7.51 -6.50 -10.03
N VAL A 52 -6.28 -6.94 -9.77
CA VAL A 52 -6.00 -8.08 -8.90
C VAL A 52 -6.54 -7.80 -7.49
N PHE A 53 -7.10 -8.81 -6.84
CA PHE A 53 -7.54 -8.69 -5.45
C PHE A 53 -6.33 -8.66 -4.53
N ALA A 54 -6.00 -7.48 -4.00
CA ALA A 54 -4.78 -7.22 -3.25
C ALA A 54 -5.03 -6.34 -2.01
N SER A 55 -3.96 -5.95 -1.31
CA SER A 55 -4.04 -4.99 -0.21
C SER A 55 -4.41 -3.58 -0.73
N PRO A 56 -4.80 -2.63 0.13
CA PRO A 56 -5.19 -1.27 -0.30
C PRO A 56 -4.12 -0.56 -1.12
N ARG A 57 -2.85 -0.76 -0.74
CA ARG A 57 -1.65 -0.23 -1.42
C ARG A 57 -1.47 -0.73 -2.86
N GLU A 58 -2.06 -1.89 -3.17
CA GLU A 58 -2.03 -2.52 -4.49
C GLU A 58 -3.42 -2.54 -5.16
N SER A 59 -4.35 -1.72 -4.66
CA SER A 59 -5.75 -1.63 -5.13
C SER A 59 -6.10 -0.28 -5.78
N LEU A 60 -5.10 0.45 -6.28
CA LEU A 60 -5.22 1.78 -6.89
C LEU A 60 -5.83 2.86 -5.98
N GLU A 61 -5.67 2.72 -4.66
CA GLU A 61 -5.98 3.79 -3.70
C GLU A 61 -4.88 4.86 -3.71
N PHE A 62 -5.25 6.14 -3.89
CA PHE A 62 -4.31 7.26 -3.90
C PHE A 62 -3.86 7.60 -2.48
N GLU A 63 -2.57 7.42 -2.18
CA GLU A 63 -1.98 7.66 -0.86
C GLU A 63 -2.01 9.16 -0.47
N PRO A 64 -1.97 9.51 0.84
CA PRO A 64 -1.80 10.90 1.27
C PRO A 64 -0.55 11.53 0.65
N ILE A 65 -0.62 12.83 0.33
CA ILE A 65 0.57 13.56 -0.12
C ILE A 65 1.59 13.59 1.03
N ALA A 66 2.79 13.09 0.77
CA ALA A 66 3.90 13.20 1.70
C ALA A 66 4.40 14.65 1.76
N ASP A 67 4.48 15.18 2.99
CA ASP A 67 5.04 16.50 3.28
C ASP A 67 6.43 16.31 3.91
N TYR A 68 7.47 16.51 3.10
CA TYR A 68 8.85 16.42 3.54
C TYR A 68 9.41 17.82 3.87
N ASP A 69 10.17 17.91 4.96
CA ASP A 69 10.90 19.14 5.29
C ASP A 69 12.01 19.38 4.26
N ALA A 70 11.94 20.49 3.53
CA ALA A 70 12.92 20.86 2.53
C ALA A 70 14.36 20.97 3.09
N SER A 71 14.52 21.22 4.40
CA SER A 71 15.82 21.25 5.07
C SER A 71 16.44 19.86 5.33
N ALA A 72 15.67 18.78 5.15
CA ALA A 72 16.16 17.40 5.26
C ALA A 72 16.83 16.90 3.96
N PHE A 73 16.68 17.61 2.84
CA PHE A 73 17.30 17.23 1.57
C PHE A 73 18.73 17.81 1.45
N PRO A 74 19.62 17.14 0.70
CA PRO A 74 20.87 17.76 0.25
C PRO A 74 20.59 19.09 -0.46
N ARG A 75 21.50 20.08 -0.31
CA ARG A 75 21.39 21.36 -1.04
C ARG A 75 21.47 21.20 -2.57
N GLU A 76 22.04 20.09 -3.00
CA GLU A 76 22.08 19.61 -4.38
C GLU A 76 20.78 18.84 -4.66
N GLY A 77 19.69 19.57 -4.83
CA GLY A 77 18.36 19.00 -5.06
C GLY A 77 17.25 20.04 -4.89
N ASP A 78 16.24 19.96 -5.74
CA ASP A 78 15.03 20.76 -5.62
C ASP A 78 14.03 19.98 -4.75
N ALA A 79 13.98 20.31 -3.46
CA ALA A 79 13.16 19.61 -2.47
C ALA A 79 11.66 19.57 -2.81
N ASP A 80 11.18 20.57 -3.55
CA ASP A 80 9.77 20.64 -3.99
C ASP A 80 9.44 19.60 -5.07
N LEU A 81 10.44 18.95 -5.69
CA LEU A 81 10.19 17.79 -6.56
C LEU A 81 9.70 16.57 -5.78
N PHE A 82 10.11 16.40 -4.52
CA PHE A 82 9.84 15.20 -3.72
C PHE A 82 8.57 15.28 -2.88
N SER A 83 7.97 16.46 -2.75
CA SER A 83 6.69 16.66 -2.04
C SER A 83 5.60 17.14 -3.01
N GLY A 84 4.34 17.08 -2.59
CA GLY A 84 3.22 17.65 -3.37
C GLY A 84 2.66 16.78 -4.48
N SER A 85 3.07 15.51 -4.58
CA SER A 85 2.39 14.49 -5.40
C SER A 85 1.72 13.43 -4.53
N THR A 86 0.71 12.78 -5.10
CA THR A 86 0.05 11.58 -4.58
C THR A 86 0.18 10.49 -5.63
N ALA A 87 0.32 9.24 -5.20
CA ALA A 87 0.40 8.10 -6.10
C ALA A 87 -0.63 7.02 -5.70
N ALA A 88 -1.16 6.35 -6.71
CA ALA A 88 -1.87 5.10 -6.59
C ALA A 88 -1.06 3.99 -7.27
N ARG A 89 -1.01 2.79 -6.67
CA ARG A 89 -0.40 1.59 -7.26
C ARG A 89 -1.40 0.46 -7.28
N GLY A 90 -1.28 -0.43 -8.27
CA GLY A 90 -2.01 -1.67 -8.26
C GLY A 90 -1.50 -2.72 -9.22
N SER A 91 -1.77 -3.96 -8.85
CA SER A 91 -1.46 -5.13 -9.65
C SER A 91 -2.63 -5.41 -10.61
N LEU A 92 -2.35 -5.52 -11.90
CA LEU A 92 -3.32 -5.73 -12.97
C LEU A 92 -3.10 -7.09 -13.62
N ILE A 93 -4.16 -7.70 -14.16
CA ILE A 93 -4.06 -8.93 -14.94
C ILE A 93 -4.77 -8.76 -16.30
N ARG A 94 -4.06 -9.14 -17.38
CA ARG A 94 -4.56 -9.19 -18.76
C ARG A 94 -4.12 -10.51 -19.40
N ASP A 95 -5.05 -11.23 -20.01
CA ASP A 95 -4.80 -12.52 -20.68
C ASP A 95 -4.05 -13.57 -19.81
N GLY A 96 -4.21 -13.50 -18.49
CA GLY A 96 -3.52 -14.37 -17.52
C GLY A 96 -2.11 -13.90 -17.11
N HIS A 97 -1.63 -12.78 -17.65
CA HIS A 97 -0.36 -12.16 -17.28
C HIS A 97 -0.57 -11.03 -16.28
N VAL A 98 0.16 -11.10 -15.15
CA VAL A 98 0.19 -10.05 -14.14
C VAL A 98 1.21 -8.97 -14.52
N GLY A 99 0.89 -7.72 -14.22
CA GLY A 99 1.82 -6.60 -14.23
C GLY A 99 1.34 -5.51 -13.27
N THR A 100 1.94 -4.32 -13.35
CA THR A 100 1.59 -3.17 -12.50
C THR A 100 0.97 -2.02 -13.27
N LEU A 101 0.27 -1.17 -12.53
CA LEU A 101 -0.01 0.23 -12.87
C LEU A 101 0.37 1.11 -11.67
N THR A 102 1.10 2.19 -11.93
CA THR A 102 1.31 3.30 -11.01
C THR A 102 0.79 4.58 -11.66
N VAL A 103 0.04 5.39 -10.91
CA VAL A 103 -0.43 6.71 -11.34
C VAL A 103 0.01 7.74 -10.30
N ASP A 104 1.02 8.54 -10.62
CA ASP A 104 1.42 9.73 -9.85
C ASP A 104 0.69 10.96 -10.38
N VAL A 105 0.20 11.81 -9.47
CA VAL A 105 -0.52 13.04 -9.80
C VAL A 105 -0.02 14.17 -8.90
N ARG A 106 0.25 15.33 -9.51
CA ARG A 106 0.59 16.55 -8.78
C ARG A 106 0.03 17.81 -9.43
N ALA A 107 -0.16 18.83 -8.59
CA ALA A 107 -0.11 20.20 -9.07
C ALA A 107 1.31 20.51 -9.60
N TRP A 108 1.37 21.18 -10.74
CA TRP A 108 2.57 21.47 -11.52
C TRP A 108 2.45 22.89 -12.10
N ASP A 109 3.00 23.85 -11.36
CA ASP A 109 3.09 25.26 -11.73
C ASP A 109 4.36 25.59 -12.55
N ARG A 110 5.14 24.56 -12.88
CA ARG A 110 6.41 24.63 -13.60
C ARG A 110 6.20 24.45 -15.12
N PRO A 111 7.14 24.88 -15.97
CA PRO A 111 7.10 24.57 -17.39
C PRO A 111 7.02 23.07 -17.67
N VAL A 112 6.54 22.70 -18.86
CA VAL A 112 6.70 21.33 -19.39
C VAL A 112 8.20 21.05 -19.52
N PRO A 113 8.73 19.91 -19.03
CA PRO A 113 10.15 19.58 -19.15
C PRO A 113 10.66 19.62 -20.60
N PRO A 114 11.97 19.88 -20.82
CA PRO A 114 12.56 19.80 -22.17
C PRO A 114 12.42 18.39 -22.75
N CYS A 115 12.47 18.29 -24.07
CA CYS A 115 12.48 17.00 -24.76
C CYS A 115 13.91 16.44 -24.74
N VAL A 116 14.22 15.51 -23.84
CA VAL A 116 15.57 14.95 -23.66
C VAL A 116 15.65 13.56 -24.32
N ALA A 117 16.75 13.28 -25.03
CA ALA A 117 16.96 11.97 -25.63
C ALA A 117 16.99 10.85 -24.59
N GLY A 118 16.27 9.76 -24.84
CA GLY A 118 16.13 8.63 -23.91
C GLY A 118 15.16 8.84 -22.73
N ALA A 119 14.66 10.06 -22.50
CA ALA A 119 13.66 10.34 -21.46
C ALA A 119 12.20 10.19 -21.94
N LEU A 120 11.99 10.20 -23.26
CA LEU A 120 10.72 9.91 -23.94
C LEU A 120 11.02 9.42 -25.36
N ASP A 121 10.13 8.62 -25.95
CA ASP A 121 10.17 8.27 -27.37
C ASP A 121 9.43 9.30 -28.23
N ARG A 122 8.32 9.85 -27.73
CA ARG A 122 7.47 10.79 -28.49
C ARG A 122 6.77 11.81 -27.61
N ARG A 123 6.74 13.07 -28.08
CA ARG A 123 5.93 14.16 -27.54
C ARG A 123 4.79 14.53 -28.51
N ASP A 124 3.56 14.59 -28.00
CA ASP A 124 2.39 15.11 -28.71
C ASP A 124 1.75 16.30 -27.94
N THR A 125 1.02 17.15 -28.66
CA THR A 125 0.20 18.20 -28.06
C THR A 125 -1.25 18.04 -28.52
N LEU A 126 -2.17 17.86 -27.58
CA LEU A 126 -3.61 17.74 -27.84
C LEU A 126 -4.26 19.11 -28.13
N PRO A 127 -5.44 19.15 -28.79
CA PRO A 127 -6.13 20.40 -29.10
C PRO A 127 -6.55 21.25 -27.88
N ASP A 128 -6.65 20.66 -26.68
CA ASP A 128 -6.93 21.42 -25.44
C ASP A 128 -5.67 22.07 -24.83
N GLY A 129 -4.49 21.79 -25.37
CA GLY A 129 -3.19 22.25 -24.88
C GLY A 129 -2.46 21.25 -23.98
N THR A 130 -3.03 20.08 -23.70
CA THR A 130 -2.33 19.00 -22.97
C THR A 130 -1.11 18.56 -23.76
N VAL A 131 0.06 18.52 -23.11
CA VAL A 131 1.27 17.89 -23.68
C VAL A 131 1.38 16.47 -23.14
N LEU A 132 1.63 15.51 -24.02
CA LEU A 132 1.81 14.10 -23.71
C LEU A 132 3.23 13.68 -24.09
N ASP A 133 4.02 13.22 -23.13
CA ASP A 133 5.25 12.48 -23.38
C ASP A 133 4.97 10.99 -23.20
N SER A 134 5.48 10.16 -24.11
CA SER A 134 5.32 8.71 -24.09
C SER A 134 6.66 8.00 -24.24
N LEU A 135 6.83 6.88 -23.54
CA LEU A 135 8.06 6.07 -23.48
C LEU A 135 7.69 4.58 -23.37
N ASP A 136 8.24 3.73 -24.23
CA ASP A 136 8.20 2.26 -24.14
C ASP A 136 9.65 1.76 -23.94
N SER A 137 9.96 1.37 -22.71
CA SER A 137 11.31 1.21 -22.18
C SER A 137 11.46 -0.11 -21.41
N TRP A 138 12.66 -0.34 -20.93
CA TRP A 138 12.98 -1.39 -19.97
C TRP A 138 14.11 -0.91 -19.07
N PHE A 139 14.12 -1.43 -17.85
CA PHE A 139 15.28 -1.38 -16.97
C PHE A 139 15.69 -2.81 -16.59
N GLU A 140 16.93 -3.00 -16.16
CA GLU A 140 17.45 -4.31 -15.77
C GLU A 140 18.20 -4.17 -14.46
N ILE A 141 17.74 -4.85 -13.41
CA ILE A 141 18.37 -4.87 -12.08
C ILE A 141 18.76 -6.32 -11.79
N ASN A 142 20.01 -6.56 -11.40
CA ASN A 142 20.53 -7.90 -11.08
C ASN A 142 20.33 -8.94 -12.20
N GLY A 143 20.40 -8.49 -13.46
CA GLY A 143 20.18 -9.31 -14.65
C GLY A 143 18.71 -9.66 -14.92
N VAL A 144 17.78 -9.13 -14.12
CA VAL A 144 16.33 -9.27 -14.32
C VAL A 144 15.82 -8.03 -15.05
N ARG A 145 15.39 -8.21 -16.29
CA ARG A 145 14.81 -7.14 -17.11
C ARG A 145 13.32 -7.01 -16.86
N THR A 146 12.91 -5.79 -16.52
CA THR A 146 11.50 -5.38 -16.38
C THR A 146 11.16 -4.48 -17.56
N LEU A 147 10.02 -4.72 -18.20
CA LEU A 147 9.49 -3.89 -19.28
C LEU A 147 8.55 -2.84 -18.70
N GLU A 148 8.59 -1.62 -19.22
CA GLU A 148 7.79 -0.50 -18.73
C GLU A 148 7.28 0.40 -19.86
N ARG A 149 6.05 0.90 -19.70
CA ARG A 149 5.47 1.96 -20.52
C ARG A 149 5.08 3.11 -19.62
N THR A 150 5.45 4.32 -20.00
CA THR A 150 5.12 5.54 -19.26
C THR A 150 4.47 6.55 -20.18
N VAL A 151 3.41 7.19 -19.69
CA VAL A 151 2.82 8.39 -20.26
C VAL A 151 2.86 9.51 -19.21
N VAL A 152 3.47 10.63 -19.55
CA VAL A 152 3.45 11.87 -18.76
C VAL A 152 2.49 12.85 -19.44
N ALA A 153 1.38 13.18 -18.78
CA ALA A 153 0.50 14.24 -19.22
C ALA A 153 0.78 15.52 -18.42
N CYS A 154 1.05 16.63 -19.12
CA CYS A 154 1.06 17.98 -18.57
C CYS A 154 -0.19 18.71 -19.08
N LEU A 155 -1.17 18.89 -18.20
CA LEU A 155 -2.50 19.37 -18.53
C LEU A 155 -2.61 20.90 -18.40
N PRO A 156 -3.50 21.56 -19.18
CA PRO A 156 -3.60 23.03 -19.22
C PRO A 156 -3.95 23.72 -17.90
N ASP A 157 -4.49 22.99 -16.92
CA ASP A 157 -4.88 23.50 -15.61
C ASP A 157 -3.73 23.46 -14.58
N GLY A 158 -2.52 23.12 -15.00
CA GLY A 158 -1.38 22.92 -14.11
C GLY A 158 -1.41 21.59 -13.38
N THR A 159 -2.02 20.55 -13.94
CA THR A 159 -1.86 19.18 -13.44
C THR A 159 -0.75 18.46 -14.21
N ARG A 160 0.11 17.73 -13.51
CA ARG A 160 0.97 16.70 -14.12
C ARG A 160 0.53 15.32 -13.63
N VAL A 161 0.33 14.40 -14.56
CA VAL A 161 0.05 12.98 -14.30
C VAL A 161 1.16 12.14 -14.92
N VAL A 162 1.67 11.15 -14.19
CA VAL A 162 2.57 10.12 -14.72
C VAL A 162 1.88 8.78 -14.54
N ALA A 163 1.47 8.15 -15.64
CA ALA A 163 0.90 6.82 -15.64
C ALA A 163 1.93 5.83 -16.20
N THR A 164 2.39 4.90 -15.37
CA THR A 164 3.39 3.89 -15.72
C THR A 164 2.79 2.50 -15.55
N SER A 165 2.92 1.62 -16.55
CA SER A 165 2.59 0.20 -16.44
C SER A 165 3.80 -0.64 -16.76
N GLY A 166 4.06 -1.67 -15.95
CA GLY A 166 5.18 -2.59 -16.15
C GLY A 166 4.74 -4.05 -16.11
N ASP A 167 5.62 -4.96 -16.53
CA ASP A 167 5.37 -6.40 -16.53
C ASP A 167 5.72 -7.10 -15.21
N ALA A 168 6.01 -6.34 -14.15
CA ALA A 168 6.34 -6.84 -12.82
C ALA A 168 5.14 -7.54 -12.14
N ASP A 169 5.27 -8.82 -11.81
CA ASP A 169 4.40 -9.49 -10.84
C ASP A 169 4.92 -9.24 -9.42
N ASN A 170 4.10 -8.50 -8.64
CA ASN A 170 4.36 -8.15 -7.24
C ASN A 170 3.37 -8.83 -6.27
N THR A 171 2.59 -9.82 -6.72
CA THR A 171 1.46 -10.37 -5.95
C THR A 171 1.88 -11.21 -4.73
N ASP A 172 3.05 -11.87 -4.77
CA ASP A 172 3.66 -12.46 -3.56
C ASP A 172 5.02 -11.79 -3.24
N PRO A 173 5.07 -10.87 -2.25
CA PRO A 173 6.30 -10.20 -1.87
C PRO A 173 7.37 -11.12 -1.28
N ARG A 174 7.04 -12.39 -0.93
CA ARG A 174 8.02 -13.38 -0.45
C ARG A 174 8.85 -14.01 -1.56
N VAL A 175 8.33 -14.02 -2.80
CA VAL A 175 8.98 -14.65 -3.96
C VAL A 175 9.88 -13.65 -4.71
N GLY A 176 9.68 -12.35 -4.45
CA GLY A 176 10.34 -11.25 -5.15
C GLY A 176 9.66 -10.95 -6.49
N THR A 177 9.85 -9.73 -6.98
CA THR A 177 9.27 -9.28 -8.25
C THR A 177 9.71 -10.18 -9.41
N LYS A 178 8.74 -10.70 -10.17
CA LYS A 178 9.02 -11.52 -11.35
C LYS A 178 8.39 -10.90 -12.60
N PRO A 179 9.18 -10.52 -13.61
CA PRO A 179 8.64 -10.08 -14.90
C PRO A 179 7.80 -11.17 -15.58
N SER A 180 6.59 -10.82 -16.01
CA SER A 180 5.68 -11.69 -16.77
C SER A 180 5.94 -11.66 -18.28
N GLY A 181 6.81 -10.76 -18.75
CA GLY A 181 7.10 -10.48 -20.15
C GLY A 181 6.00 -9.68 -20.87
N HIS A 182 4.92 -9.31 -20.18
CA HIS A 182 3.73 -8.71 -20.77
C HIS A 182 3.24 -7.52 -19.93
N ILE A 183 3.43 -6.30 -20.45
CA ILE A 183 2.88 -5.09 -19.83
C ILE A 183 1.36 -5.08 -20.03
N PRO A 184 0.54 -4.96 -18.96
CA PRO A 184 -0.91 -5.11 -19.04
C PRO A 184 -1.61 -3.95 -19.75
N LEU A 185 -0.98 -2.78 -19.89
CA LEU A 185 -1.55 -1.61 -20.59
C LEU A 185 -0.69 -1.16 -21.79
N THR A 186 -1.36 -0.64 -22.81
CA THR A 186 -0.75 0.03 -23.97
C THR A 186 -0.56 1.53 -23.69
N LEU A 187 0.24 2.22 -24.52
CA LEU A 187 0.42 3.67 -24.41
C LEU A 187 -0.88 4.46 -24.63
N ASP A 188 -1.78 3.99 -25.50
CA ASP A 188 -3.08 4.63 -25.74
C ASP A 188 -4.00 4.50 -24.51
N GLU A 189 -4.00 3.33 -23.86
CA GLU A 189 -4.76 3.09 -22.62
C GLU A 189 -4.18 3.89 -21.43
N LEU A 190 -2.85 3.97 -21.31
CA LEU A 190 -2.19 4.85 -20.34
C LEU A 190 -2.48 6.33 -20.62
N THR A 191 -2.57 6.74 -21.88
CA THR A 191 -2.96 8.11 -22.26
C THR A 191 -4.41 8.40 -21.88
N ALA A 192 -5.32 7.44 -22.08
CA ALA A 192 -6.70 7.57 -21.63
C ALA A 192 -6.77 7.77 -20.10
N ILE A 193 -6.07 6.93 -19.33
CA ILE A 193 -5.98 7.06 -17.86
C ILE A 193 -5.36 8.41 -17.44
N ALA A 194 -4.22 8.80 -18.03
CA ALA A 194 -3.49 10.00 -17.65
C ALA A 194 -4.24 11.32 -17.95
N THR A 195 -5.27 11.28 -18.79
CA THR A 195 -6.04 12.47 -19.21
C THR A 195 -7.45 12.54 -18.62
N ILE A 196 -7.89 11.56 -17.80
CA ILE A 196 -9.23 11.57 -17.21
C ILE A 196 -9.46 12.81 -16.31
N MET A 197 -10.62 13.43 -16.46
CA MET A 197 -10.97 14.67 -15.77
C MET A 197 -10.82 14.60 -14.24
N PRO A 198 -11.21 13.51 -13.52
CA PRO A 198 -11.08 13.46 -12.06
C PRO A 198 -9.65 13.58 -11.51
N LEU A 199 -8.61 13.24 -12.28
CA LEU A 199 -7.21 13.39 -11.85
C LEU A 199 -6.73 14.85 -11.87
N ARG A 200 -7.40 15.76 -12.61
CA ARG A 200 -7.03 17.18 -12.69
C ARG A 200 -7.03 17.83 -11.30
N ALA A 201 -5.99 18.55 -10.93
CA ALA A 201 -5.87 19.26 -9.66
C ALA A 201 -6.99 20.29 -9.46
N THR A 202 -7.49 20.89 -10.55
CA THR A 202 -8.63 21.82 -10.51
C THR A 202 -10.02 21.15 -10.58
N ALA A 203 -10.09 19.85 -10.87
CA ALA A 203 -11.37 19.17 -11.03
C ALA A 203 -12.14 19.05 -9.71
N GLN A 204 -13.42 19.44 -9.76
CA GLN A 204 -14.35 19.30 -8.65
C GLN A 204 -14.42 17.86 -8.15
N VAL A 205 -14.48 17.70 -6.82
CA VAL A 205 -14.65 16.39 -6.18
C VAL A 205 -16.08 15.90 -6.49
N VAL A 206 -16.18 14.88 -7.33
CA VAL A 206 -17.43 14.14 -7.54
C VAL A 206 -17.69 13.21 -6.35
N PRO A 207 -18.94 12.94 -5.96
CA PRO A 207 -19.26 11.95 -4.94
C PRO A 207 -18.69 10.57 -5.31
N ALA A 208 -17.99 9.95 -4.38
CA ALA A 208 -17.36 8.64 -4.51
C ALA A 208 -17.49 7.88 -3.18
N VAL A 209 -17.30 6.56 -3.20
CA VAL A 209 -17.30 5.74 -1.97
C VAL A 209 -16.09 6.17 -1.11
N PRO A 210 -16.28 6.63 0.16
CA PRO A 210 -15.17 7.16 0.94
C PRO A 210 -14.11 6.08 1.24
N LEU A 211 -12.83 6.38 0.91
CA LEU A 211 -11.69 5.50 1.19
C LEU A 211 -11.74 4.98 2.62
N MET A 212 -11.75 3.65 2.75
CA MET A 212 -11.86 3.02 4.05
C MET A 212 -10.61 3.33 4.89
N PRO A 213 -10.76 3.75 6.16
CA PRO A 213 -9.63 3.90 7.06
C PRO A 213 -8.75 2.64 7.10
N SER A 214 -7.45 2.79 7.35
CA SER A 214 -6.61 1.61 7.62
C SER A 214 -7.19 0.84 8.82
N CYS A 215 -7.20 -0.47 8.65
CA CYS A 215 -7.66 -1.46 9.59
C CYS A 215 -6.81 -2.72 9.40
N GLY A 216 -6.85 -3.58 10.39
CA GLY A 216 -6.08 -4.82 10.38
C GLY A 216 -5.93 -5.38 11.77
N ALA A 217 -5.55 -6.64 11.84
CA ALA A 217 -5.40 -7.39 13.08
C ALA A 217 -4.13 -8.23 13.01
N ASP A 218 -3.40 -8.28 14.12
CA ASP A 218 -2.16 -9.02 14.26
C ASP A 218 -2.39 -10.49 13.84
N THR A 219 -1.67 -10.91 12.81
CA THR A 219 -1.65 -12.26 12.25
C THR A 219 -0.27 -12.86 12.45
N ASP A 220 -0.20 -14.18 12.63
CA ASP A 220 1.06 -14.92 12.63
C ASP A 220 1.62 -15.07 11.19
N GLY A 221 0.87 -14.63 10.16
CA GLY A 221 1.26 -14.67 8.75
C GLY A 221 1.25 -16.08 8.12
N ASN A 222 0.74 -17.05 8.86
CA ASN A 222 0.72 -18.48 8.56
C ASN A 222 -0.66 -18.99 8.09
N GLY A 223 -1.64 -18.09 7.92
CA GLY A 223 -2.96 -18.47 7.41
C GLY A 223 -2.95 -18.73 5.90
N PRO A 224 -3.96 -19.46 5.37
CA PRO A 224 -4.16 -19.59 3.94
C PRO A 224 -4.43 -18.24 3.30
N GLU A 225 -4.01 -18.11 2.04
CA GLU A 225 -4.28 -16.93 1.23
C GLU A 225 -5.79 -16.75 0.96
N LEU A 226 -6.31 -15.55 1.20
CA LEU A 226 -7.71 -15.23 1.04
C LEU A 226 -7.99 -14.74 -0.39
N THR A 227 -8.60 -15.61 -1.19
CA THR A 227 -9.08 -15.28 -2.54
C THR A 227 -10.29 -14.35 -2.49
N ARG A 228 -10.55 -13.59 -3.57
CA ARG A 228 -11.77 -12.77 -3.72
C ARG A 228 -13.05 -13.58 -3.40
N GLU A 229 -13.20 -14.78 -3.96
CA GLU A 229 -14.33 -15.69 -3.67
C GLU A 229 -14.47 -16.03 -2.17
N THR A 230 -13.35 -16.17 -1.45
CA THR A 230 -13.37 -16.40 -0.01
C THR A 230 -13.84 -15.17 0.76
N VAL A 231 -13.43 -13.98 0.32
CA VAL A 231 -13.85 -12.71 0.93
C VAL A 231 -15.31 -12.40 0.62
N ASP A 232 -15.75 -12.55 -0.63
CA ASP A 232 -17.17 -12.47 -1.03
C ASP A 232 -18.07 -13.46 -0.25
N ARG A 233 -17.50 -14.57 0.25
CA ARG A 233 -18.19 -15.52 1.14
C ARG A 233 -18.20 -15.06 2.59
N LEU A 234 -17.15 -14.38 3.05
CA LEU A 234 -17.11 -13.76 4.37
C LEU A 234 -18.08 -12.58 4.45
N ASP A 235 -18.13 -11.69 3.46
CA ASP A 235 -18.99 -10.48 3.41
C ASP A 235 -20.49 -10.78 3.50
N ARG A 236 -20.93 -11.89 2.91
CA ARG A 236 -22.32 -12.36 3.01
C ARG A 236 -22.80 -12.61 4.45
N ALA A 237 -21.89 -12.88 5.40
CA ALA A 237 -22.25 -13.12 6.79
C ALA A 237 -22.62 -11.83 7.56
N PRO A 238 -21.79 -10.77 7.62
CA PRO A 238 -22.16 -9.51 8.21
C PRO A 238 -23.25 -8.79 7.40
N GLU A 239 -23.31 -8.91 6.07
CA GLU A 239 -24.47 -8.44 5.25
C GLU A 239 -25.79 -9.04 5.73
N ALA A 240 -25.90 -10.37 5.74
CA ALA A 240 -27.12 -11.06 6.15
C ALA A 240 -27.48 -10.77 7.61
N ARG A 241 -26.46 -10.58 8.48
CA ARG A 241 -26.66 -10.17 9.86
C ARG A 241 -27.19 -8.73 9.96
N TRP A 242 -26.64 -7.79 9.18
CA TRP A 242 -27.10 -6.41 9.14
C TRP A 242 -28.53 -6.31 8.61
N ALA A 243 -28.83 -6.95 7.49
CA ALA A 243 -30.18 -6.99 6.90
C ALA A 243 -31.24 -7.57 7.86
N GLY A 244 -30.85 -8.51 8.72
CA GLY A 244 -31.72 -9.10 9.74
C GLY A 244 -31.84 -8.34 11.07
N MET A 245 -31.15 -7.21 11.25
CA MET A 245 -31.23 -6.44 12.51
C MET A 245 -32.44 -5.50 12.56
N PRO A 246 -33.26 -5.53 13.65
CA PRO A 246 -34.30 -4.53 13.87
C PRO A 246 -33.73 -3.11 13.94
N SER A 247 -34.48 -2.12 13.43
CA SER A 247 -34.13 -0.70 13.43
C SER A 247 -32.83 -0.32 12.70
N ASN A 248 -32.30 -1.19 11.82
CA ASN A 248 -31.21 -0.82 10.92
C ASN A 248 -31.58 0.30 9.93
N SER A 249 -32.88 0.51 9.66
CA SER A 249 -33.43 1.59 8.83
C SER A 249 -33.22 2.99 9.41
N ASP A 250 -32.99 3.09 10.71
CA ASP A 250 -32.79 4.37 11.42
C ASP A 250 -31.30 4.74 11.49
N LEU A 251 -30.44 3.94 10.83
CA LEU A 251 -28.99 4.05 10.82
C LEU A 251 -28.48 4.29 9.39
N THR A 252 -27.59 5.26 9.22
CA THR A 252 -26.87 5.49 7.97
C THR A 252 -25.47 4.91 8.09
N LEU A 253 -24.96 4.29 7.02
CA LEU A 253 -23.59 3.79 6.95
C LEU A 253 -22.79 4.60 5.92
N ASP A 254 -21.52 4.88 6.21
CA ASP A 254 -20.61 5.55 5.26
C ASP A 254 -20.15 4.62 4.11
N ARG A 255 -20.29 3.30 4.29
CA ARG A 255 -20.14 2.24 3.27
C ARG A 255 -20.99 1.01 3.65
N PRO A 256 -21.34 0.11 2.71
CA PRO A 256 -22.02 -1.13 3.04
C PRO A 256 -21.24 -1.96 4.08
N ILE A 257 -21.94 -2.62 4.99
CA ILE A 257 -21.37 -3.73 5.76
C ILE A 257 -21.26 -4.94 4.84
N GLY A 258 -20.16 -5.68 4.93
CA GLY A 258 -19.73 -6.61 3.87
C GLY A 258 -18.84 -5.93 2.84
N SER A 259 -17.97 -5.02 3.29
CA SER A 259 -16.92 -4.39 2.47
C SER A 259 -15.52 -4.84 2.93
N LEU A 260 -15.34 -6.13 3.25
CA LEU A 260 -14.05 -6.65 3.69
C LEU A 260 -13.00 -6.53 2.58
N ARG A 261 -11.82 -6.02 2.94
CA ARG A 261 -10.62 -6.04 2.08
C ARG A 261 -9.43 -6.65 2.81
N LEU A 262 -8.43 -7.10 2.06
CA LEU A 262 -7.15 -7.53 2.63
C LEU A 262 -6.51 -6.40 3.45
N THR A 263 -5.73 -6.73 4.47
CA THR A 263 -5.03 -5.70 5.25
C THR A 263 -3.78 -5.21 4.52
N ASP A 264 -3.21 -4.08 4.96
CA ASP A 264 -2.04 -3.45 4.32
C ASP A 264 -0.80 -4.37 4.21
N PHE A 265 -0.73 -5.45 5.01
CA PHE A 265 0.43 -6.35 5.11
C PHE A 265 0.11 -7.85 5.10
N GLY A 266 -1.18 -8.24 5.08
CA GLY A 266 -1.59 -9.63 5.26
C GLY A 266 -2.40 -10.17 4.07
N LYS A 267 -1.97 -11.33 3.56
CA LYS A 267 -2.73 -12.11 2.55
C LYS A 267 -3.73 -13.10 3.17
N ASP A 268 -3.70 -13.23 4.50
CA ASP A 268 -4.40 -14.26 5.29
C ASP A 268 -5.41 -13.66 6.30
N ASN A 269 -5.62 -12.34 6.23
CA ASN A 269 -6.56 -11.58 7.04
C ASN A 269 -7.29 -10.52 6.20
N VAL A 270 -8.50 -10.17 6.65
CA VAL A 270 -9.31 -9.09 6.06
C VAL A 270 -9.88 -8.19 7.15
N CYS A 271 -10.24 -6.97 6.79
CA CYS A 271 -10.96 -6.05 7.65
C CYS A 271 -11.93 -5.14 6.89
N GLU A 272 -12.93 -4.65 7.62
CA GLU A 272 -13.77 -3.53 7.24
C GLU A 272 -13.92 -2.56 8.42
N VAL A 273 -14.08 -1.27 8.10
CA VAL A 273 -14.42 -0.22 9.04
C VAL A 273 -15.68 0.43 8.52
N VAL A 274 -16.68 0.60 9.37
CA VAL A 274 -17.93 1.27 9.01
C VAL A 274 -18.26 2.34 10.04
N THR A 275 -18.50 3.56 9.57
CA THR A 275 -19.06 4.64 10.37
C THR A 275 -20.57 4.48 10.37
N VAL A 276 -21.15 4.29 11.57
CA VAL A 276 -22.59 4.14 11.78
C VAL A 276 -23.12 5.44 12.35
N GLU A 277 -23.95 6.14 11.58
CA GLU A 277 -24.62 7.37 12.02
C GLU A 277 -26.04 7.07 12.50
N SER A 278 -26.46 7.77 13.54
CA SER A 278 -27.80 7.69 14.12
C SER A 278 -28.26 9.07 14.61
N PRO A 279 -29.56 9.27 14.90
CA PRO A 279 -30.04 10.49 15.56
C PRO A 279 -29.37 10.79 16.92
N ALA A 280 -28.74 9.79 17.56
CA ALA A 280 -28.00 9.93 18.82
C ALA A 280 -26.47 10.18 18.63
N GLY A 281 -26.05 10.45 17.39
CA GLY A 281 -24.67 10.66 16.97
C GLY A 281 -24.06 9.47 16.23
N ALA A 282 -22.79 9.61 15.84
CA ALA A 282 -22.03 8.60 15.12
C ALA A 282 -21.24 7.67 16.07
N GLY A 283 -20.92 6.47 15.56
CA GLY A 283 -19.98 5.51 16.12
C GLY A 283 -19.19 4.82 15.01
N ARG A 284 -18.13 4.08 15.37
CA ARG A 284 -17.31 3.30 14.41
C ARG A 284 -17.33 1.82 14.80
N LEU A 285 -17.69 0.99 13.83
CA LEU A 285 -17.55 -0.45 13.85
C LEU A 285 -16.27 -0.84 13.09
N ASP A 286 -15.50 -1.76 13.65
CA ASP A 286 -14.26 -2.27 13.09
C ASP A 286 -14.34 -3.80 13.11
N ILE A 287 -14.44 -4.45 11.96
CA ILE A 287 -14.56 -5.90 11.84
C ILE A 287 -13.26 -6.41 11.20
N ALA A 288 -12.65 -7.43 11.80
CA ALA A 288 -11.49 -8.09 11.25
C ALA A 288 -11.63 -9.62 11.34
N VAL A 289 -11.18 -10.32 10.31
CA VAL A 289 -11.11 -11.78 10.26
C VAL A 289 -9.66 -12.17 10.02
N VAL A 290 -9.11 -13.00 10.91
CA VAL A 290 -7.73 -13.48 10.85
C VAL A 290 -7.73 -14.99 10.79
N SER A 291 -7.06 -15.56 9.79
CA SER A 291 -6.78 -16.99 9.73
C SER A 291 -5.37 -17.29 10.28
N GLY A 292 -5.04 -18.56 10.51
CA GLY A 292 -3.69 -18.99 10.85
C GLY A 292 -3.24 -18.80 12.31
N ARG A 293 -3.87 -17.88 13.07
CA ARG A 293 -3.49 -17.57 14.45
C ARG A 293 -3.80 -18.69 15.44
N SER A 294 -2.88 -18.92 16.38
CA SER A 294 -3.12 -19.80 17.53
C SER A 294 -4.28 -19.29 18.40
N ALA A 295 -5.23 -20.15 18.78
CA ALA A 295 -6.45 -19.75 19.51
C ALA A 295 -6.25 -19.23 20.96
N SER A 296 -5.00 -19.04 21.37
CA SER A 296 -4.54 -18.31 22.57
C SER A 296 -3.07 -17.93 22.39
N SER A 297 -2.76 -16.64 22.19
CA SER A 297 -1.38 -16.14 22.32
C SER A 297 -1.15 -15.55 23.73
N PRO A 298 0.10 -15.47 24.22
CA PRO A 298 0.40 -14.75 25.47
C PRO A 298 -0.02 -13.27 25.43
N GLN A 299 -0.03 -12.67 24.24
CA GLN A 299 -0.54 -11.32 24.02
C GLN A 299 -2.07 -11.25 24.23
N ASP A 300 -2.82 -12.31 23.89
CA ASP A 300 -4.25 -12.38 24.18
C ASP A 300 -4.54 -12.51 25.68
N GLU A 301 -3.70 -13.23 26.42
CA GLU A 301 -3.82 -13.34 27.88
C GLU A 301 -3.59 -11.97 28.54
N TYR A 302 -2.48 -11.30 28.20
CA TYR A 302 -2.19 -9.94 28.65
C TYR A 302 -3.28 -8.92 28.27
N LEU A 303 -3.79 -8.98 27.04
CA LEU A 303 -4.88 -8.09 26.58
C LEU A 303 -6.21 -8.34 27.31
N ASN A 304 -6.46 -9.53 27.86
CA ASN A 304 -7.63 -9.78 28.71
C ASN A 304 -7.47 -9.18 30.11
N GLU A 305 -6.25 -9.10 30.64
CA GLU A 305 -5.99 -8.52 31.97
C GLU A 305 -6.17 -7.00 31.99
N ILE A 306 -5.79 -6.31 30.91
CA ILE A 306 -5.78 -4.83 30.85
C ILE A 306 -7.04 -4.22 30.23
N ASP A 307 -7.94 -5.03 29.66
CA ASP A 307 -9.13 -4.55 28.95
C ASP A 307 -10.41 -5.24 29.44
N PRO A 308 -11.06 -4.71 30.50
CA PRO A 308 -12.22 -5.37 31.12
C PRO A 308 -13.47 -5.40 30.22
N ASP A 309 -13.52 -4.57 29.17
CA ASP A 309 -14.59 -4.56 28.16
C ASP A 309 -14.34 -5.58 27.02
N ARG A 310 -13.28 -6.41 27.11
CA ARG A 310 -12.99 -7.49 26.16
C ARG A 310 -13.79 -8.75 26.50
N ALA A 311 -14.64 -9.18 25.57
CA ALA A 311 -15.34 -10.45 25.65
C ALA A 311 -14.83 -11.41 24.57
N ILE A 312 -14.33 -12.58 24.97
CA ILE A 312 -13.95 -13.66 24.04
C ILE A 312 -14.96 -14.81 24.14
N THR A 313 -15.54 -15.19 23.00
CA THR A 313 -16.37 -16.39 22.85
C THR A 313 -15.65 -17.40 21.96
N ARG A 314 -15.45 -18.63 22.42
CA ARG A 314 -14.98 -19.73 21.57
C ARG A 314 -16.17 -20.50 20.99
N LEU A 315 -16.14 -20.71 19.68
CA LEU A 315 -17.16 -21.41 18.91
C LEU A 315 -16.87 -22.93 18.85
N PRO A 316 -17.86 -23.79 18.50
CA PRO A 316 -17.69 -25.25 18.51
C PRO A 316 -16.65 -25.79 17.52
N ASP A 317 -16.31 -25.03 16.49
CA ASP A 317 -15.25 -25.32 15.50
C ASP A 317 -13.85 -24.92 15.99
N GLY A 318 -13.73 -24.36 17.19
CA GLY A 318 -12.48 -23.86 17.76
C GLY A 318 -12.17 -22.39 17.42
N SER A 319 -12.94 -21.77 16.52
CA SER A 319 -12.83 -20.34 16.21
C SER A 319 -13.08 -19.48 17.44
N THR A 320 -12.49 -18.28 17.52
CA THR A 320 -12.76 -17.33 18.60
C THR A 320 -13.29 -16.01 18.07
N VAL A 321 -14.31 -15.48 18.73
CA VAL A 321 -14.89 -14.15 18.49
C VAL A 321 -14.49 -13.27 19.66
N THR A 322 -13.71 -12.25 19.40
CA THR A 322 -13.39 -11.18 20.35
C THR A 322 -14.24 -9.96 20.05
N LEU A 323 -15.02 -9.50 21.02
CA LEU A 323 -15.67 -8.19 21.02
C LEU A 323 -14.90 -7.28 21.99
N ARG A 324 -14.61 -6.05 21.57
CA ARG A 324 -13.99 -5.02 22.41
C ARG A 324 -14.70 -3.68 22.26
N GLY A 325 -15.09 -3.09 23.39
CA GLY A 325 -15.40 -1.67 23.46
C GLY A 325 -14.11 -0.86 23.59
N LEU A 326 -13.88 0.11 22.70
CA LEU A 326 -12.80 1.08 22.86
C LEU A 326 -13.41 2.37 23.42
N PRO A 327 -13.16 2.72 24.70
CA PRO A 327 -13.88 3.80 25.40
C PRO A 327 -13.59 5.18 24.81
N ILE A 328 -12.50 5.33 24.07
CA ILE A 328 -12.16 6.54 23.32
C ILE A 328 -12.89 6.51 21.97
N GLN A 329 -13.91 7.37 21.82
CA GLN A 329 -14.73 7.61 20.60
C GLN A 329 -15.86 6.61 20.24
N ARG A 330 -16.53 5.93 21.20
CA ARG A 330 -17.66 5.01 20.91
C ARG A 330 -17.33 3.98 19.80
N ARG A 331 -16.12 3.43 19.85
CA ARG A 331 -15.62 2.44 18.89
C ARG A 331 -15.93 1.04 19.38
N GLN A 332 -16.45 0.17 18.51
CA GLN A 332 -16.56 -1.26 18.75
C GLN A 332 -15.71 -2.02 17.75
N ARG A 333 -14.99 -3.03 18.24
CA ARG A 333 -14.18 -3.91 17.40
C ARG A 333 -14.62 -5.36 17.56
N LEU A 334 -14.89 -6.02 16.43
CA LEU A 334 -15.16 -7.44 16.31
C LEU A 334 -13.98 -8.10 15.62
N LEU A 335 -13.43 -9.15 16.21
CA LEU A 335 -12.29 -9.88 15.66
C LEU A 335 -12.58 -11.38 15.70
N LEU A 336 -12.62 -12.00 14.52
CA LEU A 336 -12.81 -13.44 14.34
C LEU A 336 -11.47 -14.10 14.05
N HIS A 337 -11.12 -15.14 14.80
CA HIS A 337 -9.97 -15.99 14.55
C HIS A 337 -10.42 -17.40 14.18
N HIS A 338 -9.83 -17.98 13.12
CA HIS A 338 -9.97 -19.39 12.79
C HIS A 338 -8.65 -20.14 13.04
N PRO A 339 -8.65 -21.26 13.81
CA PRO A 339 -7.42 -21.97 14.17
C PRO A 339 -6.74 -22.61 12.96
N SER A 340 -5.40 -22.61 12.96
CA SER A 340 -4.58 -23.34 12.00
C SER A 340 -4.57 -24.85 12.30
N HIS A 341 -5.02 -25.67 11.34
CA HIS A 341 -4.76 -27.11 11.35
C HIS A 341 -3.35 -27.42 10.85
N HIS A 342 -2.35 -27.35 11.74
CA HIS A 342 -1.08 -28.01 11.46
C HIS A 342 -1.21 -29.53 11.63
N PRO A 343 -0.72 -30.35 10.68
CA PRO A 343 -0.43 -31.75 10.94
C PRO A 343 0.65 -31.83 12.03
N THR A 344 0.39 -32.52 13.13
CA THR A 344 1.40 -32.75 14.17
C THR A 344 2.45 -33.75 13.67
N ASP A 345 3.56 -33.24 13.13
CA ASP A 345 4.67 -34.09 12.73
C ASP A 345 5.49 -34.53 13.96
N HIS A 346 5.43 -35.82 14.27
CA HIS A 346 6.00 -36.42 15.48
C HIS A 346 7.50 -36.70 15.31
N HIS A 347 8.33 -35.66 15.34
CA HIS A 347 9.78 -35.86 15.46
C HIS A 347 10.24 -36.02 16.92
N GLN A 348 10.60 -37.26 17.26
CA GLN A 348 11.16 -37.66 18.55
C GLN A 348 12.54 -37.01 18.78
N HIS A 349 12.76 -36.46 19.98
CA HIS A 349 14.09 -36.03 20.41
C HIS A 349 15.04 -37.22 20.61
N HIS A 350 16.16 -37.23 19.89
CA HIS A 350 17.37 -37.96 20.29
C HIS A 350 18.42 -36.98 20.85
N PRO A 351 18.89 -37.14 22.11
CA PRO A 351 19.90 -36.27 22.69
C PRO A 351 21.32 -36.82 22.42
N HIS A 352 22.16 -36.03 21.75
CA HIS A 352 23.59 -36.32 21.65
C HIS A 352 24.40 -35.63 22.76
N ARG A 353 25.23 -36.42 23.46
CA ARG A 353 26.20 -35.95 24.47
C ARG A 353 27.36 -35.20 23.80
N GLY A 354 27.81 -34.12 24.43
CA GLY A 354 29.13 -33.51 24.22
C GLY A 354 29.77 -33.16 25.56
N PHE A 355 31.00 -33.63 25.82
CA PHE A 355 31.67 -33.52 27.11
C PHE A 355 32.97 -32.71 27.00
N HIS A 356 33.29 -32.00 28.09
CA HIS A 356 34.61 -31.47 28.48
C HIS A 356 35.21 -30.20 27.82
N ARG A 357 36.14 -29.63 28.60
CA ARG A 357 36.57 -28.23 28.69
C ARG A 357 37.94 -28.18 29.38
N ALA A 358 38.89 -27.46 28.79
CA ALA A 358 40.13 -26.86 29.35
C ALA A 358 40.90 -26.30 28.14
N GLY A 359 41.62 -25.18 28.11
CA GLY A 359 42.16 -24.23 29.11
C GLY A 359 43.53 -23.76 28.54
N ASP A 360 44.20 -22.66 28.90
CA ASP A 360 43.91 -21.44 29.69
C ASP A 360 45.12 -20.47 29.42
N VAL A 361 45.25 -19.34 30.13
CA VAL A 361 46.40 -18.39 30.14
C VAL A 361 46.51 -17.43 28.92
N GLY A 362 46.71 -16.12 29.06
CA GLY A 362 46.86 -15.31 30.28
C GLY A 362 46.85 -13.79 30.05
N ALA A 363 46.45 -13.10 31.11
CA ALA A 363 46.20 -11.66 31.30
C ALA A 363 47.41 -10.70 31.15
N ASP A 364 47.13 -9.40 30.91
CA ASP A 364 47.60 -8.34 31.84
C ASP A 364 46.77 -7.02 31.82
N ARG A 365 46.58 -6.46 33.04
CA ARG A 365 46.30 -5.06 33.49
C ARG A 365 45.13 -4.15 33.03
N ILE A 366 44.53 -3.51 34.05
CA ILE A 366 43.31 -2.65 34.10
C ILE A 366 43.58 -1.52 35.14
N PRO A 367 43.33 -0.21 34.88
CA PRO A 367 41.99 0.46 34.98
C PRO A 367 41.78 1.56 33.90
N GLY A 368 40.69 2.35 33.80
CA GLY A 368 39.42 2.53 34.55
C GLY A 368 38.68 3.79 34.03
N HIS A 369 37.74 4.47 34.70
CA HIS A 369 37.04 4.23 35.98
C HIS A 369 35.77 5.14 36.13
N ARG A 370 34.56 4.56 36.29
CA ARG A 370 33.22 5.19 36.60
C ARG A 370 32.52 6.03 35.51
N ALA A 371 31.17 6.12 35.44
CA ALA A 371 30.04 5.28 35.91
C ALA A 371 28.69 5.86 35.39
N ARG A 372 27.61 5.04 35.37
CA ARG A 372 26.17 5.42 35.20
C ARG A 372 25.79 5.88 33.76
N THR A 373 24.63 5.56 33.17
CA THR A 373 23.41 4.81 33.59
C THR A 373 22.88 4.02 32.38
N ARG A 374 22.42 2.77 32.55
CA ARG A 374 21.58 2.09 31.54
C ARG A 374 20.11 2.38 31.83
N LEU A 375 19.45 3.08 30.91
CA LEU A 375 18.00 3.04 30.73
C LEU A 375 17.79 2.43 29.35
N GLY A 376 17.25 1.22 29.31
CA GLY A 376 16.87 0.56 28.07
C GLY A 376 15.55 1.14 27.58
N LEU A 377 15.58 1.81 26.44
CA LEU A 377 14.42 1.95 25.58
C LEU A 377 14.74 1.12 24.35
N ASN A 378 13.90 0.11 24.08
CA ASN A 378 13.97 -0.62 22.84
C ASN A 378 13.60 0.37 21.73
N ALA A 379 14.50 0.58 20.79
CA ALA A 379 14.11 1.08 19.48
C ALA A 379 13.57 -0.13 18.72
N ASP A 380 12.33 -0.06 18.25
CA ASP A 380 11.81 -1.04 17.31
C ASP A 380 12.50 -0.82 15.95
N GLU A 381 13.54 -1.61 15.70
CA GLU A 381 14.13 -1.79 14.39
C GLU A 381 13.20 -2.71 13.57
N ASP A 382 12.59 -2.17 12.51
CA ASP A 382 12.84 -2.66 11.15
C ASP A 382 11.98 -1.89 10.11
N HIS A 383 12.68 -1.21 9.21
CA HIS A 383 12.16 -0.86 7.88
C HIS A 383 13.02 -1.61 6.87
N PRO A 384 12.44 -2.40 5.96
CA PRO A 384 13.24 -3.12 4.96
C PRO A 384 13.94 -2.13 4.05
N SER A 385 15.24 -1.98 4.28
CA SER A 385 16.13 -1.17 3.47
C SER A 385 16.40 -1.93 2.18
N HIS A 386 15.64 -1.66 1.13
CA HIS A 386 15.91 -2.27 -0.17
C HIS A 386 17.24 -1.75 -0.73
N ALA A 387 18.24 -2.64 -0.79
CA ALA A 387 19.47 -2.39 -1.52
C ALA A 387 19.18 -2.33 -3.03
N VAL A 388 19.83 -1.40 -3.74
CA VAL A 388 19.61 -1.16 -5.17
C VAL A 388 20.95 -1.18 -5.93
N GLU A 389 21.11 -2.22 -6.74
CA GLU A 389 22.24 -2.42 -7.66
C GLU A 389 21.86 -1.99 -9.09
N ASP A 390 22.85 -1.95 -9.98
CA ASP A 390 22.86 -1.12 -11.19
C ASP A 390 21.67 -1.35 -12.15
N ALA A 391 21.14 -0.24 -12.69
CA ALA A 391 20.09 -0.21 -13.71
C ALA A 391 20.60 0.41 -15.02
N PHE A 392 20.33 -0.24 -16.15
CA PHE A 392 20.68 0.23 -17.50
C PHE A 392 19.43 0.65 -18.28
N PHE A 393 19.53 1.77 -19.00
CA PHE A 393 18.48 2.30 -19.89
C PHE A 393 18.87 2.17 -21.37
N ARG A 394 17.88 2.22 -22.26
CA ARG A 394 18.07 2.13 -23.72
C ARG A 394 18.16 3.52 -24.37
N ASP A 395 19.10 3.65 -25.31
CA ASP A 395 19.18 4.77 -26.24
C ASP A 395 18.13 4.59 -27.37
N SER A 396 17.00 5.30 -27.26
CA SER A 396 15.90 5.31 -28.24
C SER A 396 15.84 6.65 -28.97
N GLY A 397 15.55 6.61 -30.29
CA GLY A 397 15.44 7.81 -31.11
C GLY A 397 14.15 8.59 -30.83
N VAL A 398 14.28 9.86 -30.45
CA VAL A 398 13.16 10.67 -29.94
C VAL A 398 12.47 11.49 -31.03
N LEU A 399 11.14 11.49 -31.02
CA LEU A 399 10.25 12.24 -31.90
C LEU A 399 9.61 13.43 -31.16
N CYS A 400 10.17 14.63 -31.38
CA CYS A 400 9.65 15.94 -31.01
C CYS A 400 10.22 17.05 -31.93
#